data_AF-A0A380GNP5-F1
#
_entry.id   AF-A0A380GNP5-F1
#
_cell.length_a   1.000
_cell.length_b   1.000
_cell.length_c   1.000
_cell.angle_alpha   90.00
_cell.angle_beta   90.00
_cell.angle_gamma   90.00
#
_symmetry.space_group_name_H-M   'P 1'
#
loop_
_entity.id
_entity.type
_entity.pdbx_description
1 polymer ?
#
loop_
_entity_poly.entity_id
_entity_poly.type
_entity_poly.pdbx_seq_one_letter_code
_entity_poly.pdbx_strand_id
1 'polypeptide(L)'
;MILILNFIGIGVLKKYERLEVIIGIMGLVTTFLGAYIGARIAGSESRKLFKQQIKMNDLQQNMDTNIKILEEIGKIPKHINKISDLLYGSKALYPKNIEKIKDEYKKISDVSKKVKDENLSKSSIVIYRDVMHLTLNIHSLEDFFFRPISFSDTKKLIQNTIDDNLSPTSHYSWSTQIFDRENKVKYPVEDYKGEPFIKSVSVEEIIKENPQFFKDKLGELKKRIKFLDKQFNKMTYKNLDDLINDYSKLYKD
;
A
#
# COMPACT_ATOMS: atom_id res chain seq x y z
N MET A 1 44.51 -29.56 6.19
CA MET A 1 45.87 -29.07 5.87
C MET A 1 46.94 -30.07 6.32
N ILE A 2 46.97 -30.48 7.60
CA ILE A 2 47.92 -31.51 8.13
C ILE A 2 47.77 -32.88 7.43
N LEU A 3 46.55 -33.28 7.08
CA LEU A 3 46.27 -34.56 6.40
C LEU A 3 46.79 -34.64 4.96
N ILE A 4 46.90 -33.52 4.23
CA ILE A 4 47.42 -33.50 2.84
C ILE A 4 48.95 -33.50 2.84
N LEU A 5 49.57 -32.78 3.80
CA LEU A 5 51.03 -32.74 3.97
C LEU A 5 51.61 -34.12 4.36
N ASN A 6 50.86 -34.93 5.12
CA ASN A 6 51.26 -36.30 5.46
C ASN A 6 51.14 -37.28 4.29
N PHE A 7 50.29 -37.02 3.29
CA PHE A 7 50.11 -37.91 2.14
C PHE A 7 51.23 -37.76 1.09
N ILE A 8 51.98 -36.66 1.10
CA ILE A 8 53.02 -36.34 0.10
C ILE A 8 54.44 -36.74 0.55
N GLY A 9 54.62 -37.39 1.71
CA GLY A 9 55.95 -37.87 2.12
C GLY A 9 56.99 -36.75 2.35
N ILE A 10 56.53 -35.58 2.81
CA ILE A 10 57.38 -34.37 2.99
C ILE A 10 58.38 -34.51 4.15
N GLY A 11 58.29 -35.60 4.94
CA GLY A 11 59.19 -35.91 6.03
C GLY A 11 60.67 -36.15 5.65
N VAL A 12 60.98 -36.37 4.36
CA VAL A 12 62.33 -36.76 3.88
C VAL A 12 63.11 -35.61 3.21
N LEU A 13 62.46 -34.48 2.93
CA LEU A 13 63.07 -33.35 2.19
C LEU A 13 63.87 -32.40 3.09
N LYS A 14 64.96 -31.80 2.58
CA LYS A 14 65.78 -30.79 3.30
C LYS A 14 64.93 -29.53 3.54
N LYS A 15 65.27 -28.74 4.59
CA LYS A 15 64.48 -27.56 5.02
C LYS A 15 64.12 -26.58 3.87
N TYR A 16 65.02 -26.38 2.91
CA TYR A 16 64.81 -25.49 1.77
C TYR A 16 63.81 -26.05 0.74
N GLU A 17 63.91 -27.34 0.41
CA GLU A 17 62.99 -28.02 -0.53
C GLU A 17 61.56 -28.08 0.02
N ARG A 18 61.40 -28.22 1.34
CA ARG A 18 60.08 -28.13 2.00
C ARG A 18 59.45 -26.76 1.83
N LEU A 19 60.24 -25.69 1.90
CA LEU A 19 59.75 -24.33 1.75
C LEU A 19 59.25 -24.09 0.32
N GLU A 20 59.98 -24.58 -0.67
CA GLU A 20 59.64 -24.46 -2.09
C GLU A 20 58.37 -25.25 -2.44
N VAL A 21 58.20 -26.46 -1.90
CA VAL A 21 56.98 -27.25 -2.04
C VAL A 21 55.78 -26.56 -1.38
N ILE A 22 55.95 -25.97 -0.19
CA ILE A 22 54.88 -25.21 0.49
C ILE A 22 54.49 -23.98 -0.34
N ILE A 23 55.46 -23.23 -0.87
CA ILE A 23 55.21 -22.06 -1.72
C ILE A 23 54.49 -22.49 -3.01
N GLY A 24 54.88 -23.59 -3.63
CA GLY A 24 54.22 -24.15 -4.82
C GLY A 24 52.76 -24.55 -4.55
N ILE A 25 52.49 -25.25 -3.44
CA ILE A 25 51.13 -25.62 -3.05
C ILE A 25 50.30 -24.38 -2.73
N MET A 26 50.86 -23.40 -2.01
CA MET A 26 50.18 -22.13 -1.71
C MET A 26 49.88 -21.34 -2.99
N GLY A 27 50.78 -21.34 -3.98
CA GLY A 27 50.57 -20.74 -5.29
C GLY A 27 49.44 -21.42 -6.06
N LEU A 28 49.38 -22.75 -6.05
CA LEU A 28 48.29 -23.52 -6.65
C LEU A 28 46.95 -23.21 -5.95
N VAL A 29 46.89 -23.28 -4.62
CA VAL A 29 45.67 -22.97 -3.85
C VAL A 29 45.19 -21.54 -4.12
N THR A 30 46.11 -20.57 -4.15
CA THR A 30 45.77 -19.16 -4.42
C THR A 30 45.21 -18.99 -5.83
N THR A 31 45.79 -19.67 -6.82
CA THR A 31 45.33 -19.63 -8.22
C THR A 31 43.94 -20.27 -8.37
N PHE A 32 43.73 -21.45 -7.79
CA PHE A 32 42.42 -22.11 -7.82
C PHE A 32 41.35 -21.32 -7.06
N LEU A 33 41.69 -20.73 -5.91
CA LEU A 33 40.76 -19.90 -5.14
C LEU A 33 40.42 -18.62 -5.90
N GLY A 34 41.41 -17.96 -6.51
CA GLY A 34 41.22 -16.78 -7.36
C GLY A 34 40.34 -17.07 -8.58
N ALA A 35 40.58 -18.19 -9.27
CA ALA A 35 39.78 -18.64 -10.40
C ALA A 35 38.34 -19.00 -9.98
N TYR A 36 38.16 -19.69 -8.85
CA TYR A 36 36.84 -20.03 -8.31
C TYR A 36 36.05 -18.79 -7.90
N ILE A 37 36.68 -17.84 -7.20
CA ILE A 37 36.06 -16.57 -6.81
C ILE A 37 35.72 -15.76 -8.07
N GLY A 38 36.65 -15.66 -9.04
CA GLY A 38 36.42 -14.99 -10.32
C GLY A 38 35.28 -15.60 -11.12
N ALA A 39 35.22 -16.93 -11.26
CA ALA A 39 34.14 -17.64 -11.93
C ALA A 39 32.80 -17.48 -11.21
N ARG A 40 32.79 -17.45 -9.88
CA ARG A 40 31.59 -17.22 -9.08
C ARG A 40 31.08 -15.79 -9.22
N ILE A 41 31.97 -14.80 -9.20
CA ILE A 41 31.64 -13.38 -9.41
C ILE A 41 31.11 -13.17 -10.85
N ALA A 42 31.83 -13.66 -11.86
CA ALA A 42 31.42 -13.60 -13.25
C ALA A 42 30.07 -14.30 -13.48
N GLY A 43 29.85 -15.45 -12.85
CA GLY A 43 28.58 -16.17 -12.90
C GLY A 43 27.44 -15.39 -12.23
N SER A 44 27.68 -14.73 -11.09
CA SER A 44 26.67 -13.90 -10.43
C SER A 44 26.31 -12.64 -11.21
N GLU A 45 27.30 -11.95 -11.79
CA GLU A 45 27.05 -10.78 -12.62
C GLU A 45 26.40 -11.15 -13.95
N SER A 46 26.80 -12.25 -14.60
CA SER A 46 26.14 -12.75 -15.82
C SER A 46 24.67 -13.07 -15.58
N ARG A 47 24.32 -13.71 -14.47
CA ARG A 47 22.92 -13.98 -14.11
C ARG A 47 22.13 -12.70 -13.84
N LYS A 48 22.76 -11.69 -13.25
CA LYS A 48 22.15 -10.40 -12.97
C LYS A 48 21.86 -9.64 -14.27
N LEU A 49 22.84 -9.57 -15.19
CA LEU A 49 22.69 -8.99 -16.51
C LEU A 49 21.60 -9.70 -17.32
N PHE A 50 21.57 -11.04 -17.29
CA PHE A 50 20.54 -11.81 -17.96
C PHE A 50 19.13 -11.51 -17.42
N LYS A 51 18.95 -11.43 -16.09
CA LYS A 51 17.67 -11.02 -15.48
C LYS A 51 17.27 -9.60 -15.86
N GLN A 52 18.22 -8.68 -15.91
CA GLN A 52 17.98 -7.30 -16.35
C GLN A 52 17.55 -7.25 -17.82
N GLN A 53 18.19 -8.02 -18.70
CA GLN A 53 17.82 -8.13 -20.11
C GLN A 53 16.40 -8.69 -20.29
N ILE A 54 16.02 -9.75 -19.56
CA ILE A 54 14.65 -10.28 -19.61
C ILE A 54 13.65 -9.22 -19.16
N LYS A 55 13.91 -8.57 -18.01
CA LYS A 55 13.05 -7.50 -17.48
C LYS A 55 12.90 -6.37 -18.52
N MET A 56 14.00 -5.96 -19.15
CA MET A 56 13.99 -4.85 -20.09
C MET A 56 13.26 -5.22 -21.39
N ASN A 57 13.45 -6.44 -21.88
CA ASN A 57 12.73 -6.94 -23.04
C ASN A 57 11.21 -6.99 -22.77
N ASP A 58 10.81 -7.51 -21.60
CA ASP A 58 9.41 -7.53 -21.17
C ASP A 58 8.79 -6.12 -21.07
N LEU A 59 9.56 -5.13 -20.57
CA LEU A 59 9.17 -3.72 -20.53
C LEU A 59 9.04 -3.08 -21.92
N GLN A 60 9.97 -3.40 -22.83
CA GLN A 60 9.96 -2.88 -24.20
C GLN A 60 8.79 -3.45 -25.00
N GLN A 61 8.53 -4.75 -24.90
CA GLN A 61 7.44 -5.42 -25.64
C GLN A 61 6.06 -4.87 -25.29
N ASN A 62 5.87 -4.44 -24.03
CA ASN A 62 4.57 -3.99 -23.51
C ASN A 62 4.53 -2.48 -23.22
N MET A 63 5.44 -1.69 -23.82
CA MET A 63 5.66 -0.29 -23.49
C MET A 63 4.38 0.56 -23.52
N ASP A 64 3.59 0.49 -24.60
CA ASP A 64 2.37 1.31 -24.73
C ASP A 64 1.35 1.02 -23.63
N THR A 65 1.19 -0.25 -23.27
CA THR A 65 0.30 -0.68 -22.18
C THR A 65 0.84 -0.22 -20.83
N ASN A 66 2.15 -0.38 -20.61
CA ASN A 66 2.82 0.04 -19.38
C ASN A 66 2.64 1.55 -19.14
N ILE A 67 2.84 2.37 -20.16
CA ILE A 67 2.65 3.83 -20.08
C ILE A 67 1.22 4.15 -19.66
N LYS A 68 0.22 3.60 -20.37
CA LYS A 68 -1.20 3.85 -20.05
C LYS A 68 -1.56 3.48 -18.61
N ILE A 69 -1.06 2.34 -18.14
CA ILE A 69 -1.29 1.89 -16.75
C ILE A 69 -0.65 2.85 -15.75
N LEU A 70 0.61 3.25 -15.98
CA LEU A 70 1.35 4.12 -15.07
C LEU A 70 0.76 5.54 -15.03
N GLU A 71 0.25 6.04 -16.16
CA GLU A 71 -0.47 7.33 -16.22
C GLU A 71 -1.77 7.30 -15.43
N GLU A 72 -2.53 6.20 -15.49
CA GLU A 72 -3.76 6.05 -14.72
C GLU A 72 -3.48 5.86 -13.23
N ILE A 73 -2.58 4.94 -12.87
CA ILE A 73 -2.26 4.65 -11.46
C ILE A 73 -1.58 5.86 -10.78
N GLY A 74 -0.84 6.66 -11.54
CA GLY A 74 -0.20 7.89 -11.08
C GLY A 74 -1.18 8.96 -10.57
N LYS A 75 -2.48 8.82 -10.84
CA LYS A 75 -3.53 9.71 -10.31
C LYS A 75 -3.90 9.39 -8.85
N ILE A 76 -3.66 8.16 -8.39
CA ILE A 76 -4.07 7.69 -7.05
C ILE A 76 -3.48 8.53 -5.90
N PRO A 77 -2.19 8.89 -5.88
CA PRO A 77 -1.60 9.67 -4.79
C PRO A 77 -2.31 11.00 -4.53
N LYS A 78 -2.79 11.67 -5.59
CA LYS A 78 -3.56 12.92 -5.46
C LYS A 78 -4.84 12.70 -4.63
N HIS A 79 -5.53 11.59 -4.86
CA HIS A 79 -6.76 11.25 -4.14
C HIS A 79 -6.46 10.79 -2.71
N ILE A 80 -5.39 10.03 -2.50
CA ILE A 80 -4.88 9.67 -1.17
C ILE A 80 -4.59 10.92 -0.35
N ASN A 81 -3.88 11.89 -0.92
CA ASN A 81 -3.54 13.14 -0.23
C ASN A 81 -4.78 13.93 0.16
N LYS A 82 -5.76 14.07 -0.73
CA LYS A 82 -7.04 14.73 -0.39
C LYS A 82 -7.79 14.03 0.75
N ILE A 83 -7.83 12.70 0.76
CA ILE A 83 -8.43 11.94 1.87
C ILE A 83 -7.65 12.21 3.16
N SER A 84 -6.32 12.20 3.09
CA SER A 84 -5.46 12.55 4.21
C SER A 84 -5.79 13.94 4.76
N ASP A 85 -5.81 14.96 3.91
CA ASP A 85 -6.13 16.34 4.31
C ASP A 85 -7.48 16.45 5.02
N LEU A 86 -8.52 15.74 4.51
CA LEU A 86 -9.83 15.67 5.15
C LEU A 86 -9.79 14.98 6.53
N LEU A 87 -8.98 13.93 6.68
CA LEU A 87 -8.83 13.20 7.93
C LEU A 87 -7.98 13.95 8.98
N TYR A 88 -7.02 14.76 8.55
CA TYR A 88 -6.21 15.60 9.44
C TYR A 88 -6.85 16.97 9.73
N GLY A 89 -7.83 17.38 8.94
CA GLY A 89 -8.63 18.58 9.17
C GLY A 89 -9.52 18.52 10.40
N SER A 90 -10.00 19.68 10.83
CA SER A 90 -11.07 19.77 11.81
C SER A 90 -12.36 19.17 11.24
N LYS A 91 -13.21 18.59 12.10
CA LYS A 91 -14.50 18.02 11.69
C LYS A 91 -14.38 16.88 10.66
N ALA A 92 -13.29 16.12 10.67
CA ALA A 92 -13.03 15.02 9.72
C ALA A 92 -14.19 14.02 9.57
N LEU A 93 -14.85 13.68 10.69
CA LEU A 93 -15.94 12.72 10.72
C LEU A 93 -17.33 13.37 10.58
N TYR A 94 -17.43 14.63 10.16
CA TYR A 94 -18.73 15.24 9.89
C TYR A 94 -19.33 14.66 8.61
N PRO A 95 -20.67 14.54 8.50
CA PRO A 95 -21.33 13.90 7.36
C PRO A 95 -20.83 14.41 6.00
N LYS A 96 -20.71 15.72 5.83
CA LYS A 96 -20.20 16.34 4.59
C LYS A 96 -18.75 15.96 4.26
N ASN A 97 -17.88 15.86 5.27
CA ASN A 97 -16.49 15.47 5.05
C ASN A 97 -16.35 13.96 4.80
N ILE A 98 -17.17 13.15 5.46
CA ILE A 98 -17.30 11.71 5.18
C ILE A 98 -17.73 11.47 3.73
N GLU A 99 -18.68 12.24 3.19
CA GLU A 99 -19.06 12.15 1.78
C GLU A 99 -17.92 12.50 0.84
N LYS A 100 -17.17 13.58 1.11
CA LYS A 100 -15.99 13.92 0.33
C LYS A 100 -14.92 12.82 0.36
N ILE A 101 -14.71 12.19 1.53
CA ILE A 101 -13.79 11.04 1.66
C ILE A 101 -14.27 9.88 0.79
N LYS A 102 -15.57 9.56 0.83
CA LYS A 102 -16.17 8.52 -0.02
C LYS A 102 -15.96 8.81 -1.50
N ASP A 103 -16.18 10.05 -1.93
CA ASP A 103 -16.04 10.46 -3.33
C ASP A 103 -14.60 10.36 -3.82
N GLU A 104 -13.63 10.81 -3.02
CA GLU A 104 -12.21 10.70 -3.38
C GLU A 104 -11.75 9.24 -3.36
N TYR A 105 -12.25 8.42 -2.43
CA TYR A 105 -11.94 7.00 -2.43
C TYR A 105 -12.60 6.24 -3.59
N LYS A 106 -13.82 6.65 -4.00
CA LYS A 106 -14.47 6.13 -5.21
C LYS A 106 -13.58 6.34 -6.44
N LYS A 107 -12.99 7.53 -6.60
CA LYS A 107 -12.05 7.81 -7.69
C LYS A 107 -10.84 6.87 -7.69
N ILE A 108 -10.32 6.52 -6.50
CA ILE A 108 -9.24 5.52 -6.37
C ILE A 108 -9.72 4.14 -6.84
N SER A 109 -10.90 3.70 -6.39
CA SER A 109 -11.50 2.42 -6.79
C SER A 109 -11.76 2.36 -8.29
N ASP A 110 -12.29 3.43 -8.87
CA ASP A 110 -12.60 3.51 -10.31
C ASP A 110 -11.32 3.42 -11.17
N VAL A 111 -10.24 4.12 -10.78
CA VAL A 111 -8.93 3.98 -11.44
C VAL A 111 -8.42 2.55 -11.37
N SER A 112 -8.50 1.92 -10.19
CA SER A 112 -8.02 0.55 -9.98
C SER A 112 -8.81 -0.47 -10.82
N LYS A 113 -10.14 -0.34 -10.89
CA LYS A 113 -11.00 -1.18 -11.73
C LYS A 113 -10.69 -1.00 -13.22
N LYS A 114 -10.62 0.25 -13.69
CA LYS A 114 -10.26 0.58 -15.08
C LYS A 114 -8.96 -0.10 -15.50
N VAL A 115 -7.91 0.05 -14.70
CA VAL A 115 -6.60 -0.54 -15.00
C VAL A 115 -6.65 -2.06 -15.01
N LYS A 116 -7.31 -2.68 -14.02
CA LYS A 116 -7.45 -4.13 -13.90
C LYS A 116 -8.19 -4.73 -15.10
N ASP A 117 -9.30 -4.12 -15.52
CA ASP A 117 -10.22 -4.70 -16.49
C ASP A 117 -9.77 -4.48 -17.94
N GLU A 118 -9.10 -3.37 -18.25
CA GLU A 118 -8.77 -3.00 -19.63
C GLU A 118 -7.37 -3.43 -20.08
N ASN A 119 -6.36 -3.26 -19.22
CA ASN A 119 -4.97 -3.19 -19.69
C ASN A 119 -4.00 -4.08 -18.90
N LEU A 120 -4.33 -4.44 -17.65
CA LEU A 120 -3.35 -5.03 -16.73
C LEU A 120 -2.75 -6.35 -17.23
N SER A 121 -3.54 -7.24 -17.82
CA SER A 121 -3.07 -8.55 -18.29
C SER A 121 -2.08 -8.48 -19.45
N LYS A 122 -1.99 -7.35 -20.14
CA LYS A 122 -1.07 -7.09 -21.27
C LYS A 122 0.14 -6.25 -20.86
N SER A 123 0.32 -6.03 -19.56
CA SER A 123 1.46 -5.26 -19.05
C SER A 123 2.64 -6.16 -18.73
N SER A 124 3.81 -5.55 -18.60
CA SER A 124 4.99 -6.25 -18.12
C SER A 124 4.78 -6.85 -16.75
N ILE A 125 5.42 -7.98 -16.49
CA ILE A 125 5.25 -8.80 -15.29
C ILE A 125 5.44 -7.97 -14.00
N VAL A 126 6.41 -7.05 -14.01
CA VAL A 126 6.69 -6.18 -12.85
C VAL A 126 5.53 -5.21 -12.57
N ILE A 127 4.97 -4.59 -13.61
CA ILE A 127 3.85 -3.66 -13.49
C ILE A 127 2.58 -4.44 -13.13
N TYR A 128 2.33 -5.58 -13.79
CA TYR A 128 1.22 -6.48 -13.48
C TYR A 128 1.18 -6.81 -11.98
N ARG A 129 2.30 -7.32 -11.46
CA ARG A 129 2.43 -7.73 -10.06
C ARG A 129 2.13 -6.57 -9.11
N ASP A 130 2.80 -5.45 -9.31
CA ASP A 130 2.74 -4.31 -8.40
C ASP A 130 1.34 -3.67 -8.38
N VAL A 131 0.75 -3.47 -9.56
CA VAL A 131 -0.60 -2.89 -9.71
C VAL A 131 -1.69 -3.86 -9.24
N MET A 132 -1.54 -5.17 -9.46
CA MET A 132 -2.47 -6.16 -8.94
C MET A 132 -2.47 -6.17 -7.40
N HIS A 133 -1.28 -6.14 -6.78
CA HIS A 133 -1.19 -6.02 -5.33
C HIS A 133 -1.83 -4.72 -4.80
N LEU A 134 -1.59 -3.59 -5.45
CA LEU A 134 -2.25 -2.34 -5.09
C LEU A 134 -3.78 -2.46 -5.20
N THR A 135 -4.27 -3.03 -6.30
CA THR A 135 -5.70 -3.23 -6.57
C THR A 135 -6.38 -4.10 -5.52
N LEU A 136 -5.74 -5.19 -5.10
CA LEU A 136 -6.26 -6.04 -4.02
C LEU A 136 -6.34 -5.27 -2.69
N ASN A 137 -5.31 -4.48 -2.38
CA ASN A 137 -5.31 -3.63 -1.19
C ASN A 137 -6.42 -2.57 -1.24
N ILE A 138 -6.63 -1.92 -2.39
CA ILE A 138 -7.74 -0.99 -2.59
C ILE A 138 -9.05 -1.72 -2.33
N HIS A 139 -9.33 -2.83 -3.02
CA HIS A 139 -10.58 -3.56 -2.86
C HIS A 139 -10.85 -3.98 -1.40
N SER A 140 -9.84 -4.46 -0.69
CA SER A 140 -9.96 -4.85 0.74
C SER A 140 -10.36 -3.72 1.69
N LEU A 141 -10.23 -2.46 1.25
CA LEU A 141 -10.55 -1.28 2.04
C LEU A 141 -11.90 -0.65 1.65
N GLU A 142 -12.60 -1.17 0.63
CA GLU A 142 -13.78 -0.53 0.05
C GLU A 142 -14.88 -0.30 1.08
N ASP A 143 -15.29 -1.34 1.81
CA ASP A 143 -16.35 -1.23 2.81
C ASP A 143 -16.02 -0.19 3.88
N PHE A 144 -14.75 -0.08 4.25
CA PHE A 144 -14.30 0.81 5.30
C PHE A 144 -14.40 2.29 4.91
N PHE A 145 -14.12 2.61 3.64
CA PHE A 145 -14.22 3.98 3.14
C PHE A 145 -15.60 4.33 2.61
N PHE A 146 -16.34 3.38 2.03
CA PHE A 146 -17.72 3.63 1.58
C PHE A 146 -18.73 3.68 2.73
N ARG A 147 -18.46 2.99 3.84
CA ARG A 147 -19.30 3.02 5.04
C ARG A 147 -18.45 3.19 6.31
N PRO A 148 -17.80 4.36 6.51
CA PRO A 148 -16.94 4.57 7.67
C PRO A 148 -17.68 4.44 9.00
N ILE A 149 -18.93 4.93 9.05
CA ILE A 149 -19.83 4.77 10.19
C ILE A 149 -21.06 4.02 9.67
N SER A 150 -21.32 2.85 10.25
CA SER A 150 -22.44 2.01 9.82
C SER A 150 -23.79 2.57 10.27
N PHE A 151 -24.89 2.06 9.72
CA PHE A 151 -26.24 2.41 10.18
C PHE A 151 -26.45 2.05 11.66
N SER A 152 -25.95 0.88 12.09
CA SER A 152 -26.02 0.46 13.49
C SER A 152 -25.21 1.36 14.41
N ASP A 153 -24.03 1.79 13.98
CA ASP A 153 -23.21 2.72 14.76
C ASP A 153 -23.89 4.08 14.84
N THR A 154 -24.39 4.60 13.71
CA THR A 154 -25.13 5.87 13.66
C THR A 154 -26.30 5.86 14.65
N LYS A 155 -27.11 4.80 14.64
CA LYS A 155 -28.24 4.65 15.56
C LYS A 155 -27.77 4.65 17.02
N LYS A 156 -26.74 3.87 17.36
CA LYS A 156 -26.17 3.82 18.72
C LYS A 156 -25.61 5.16 19.17
N LEU A 157 -24.91 5.87 18.30
CA LEU A 157 -24.34 7.19 18.61
C LEU A 157 -25.44 8.20 18.94
N ILE A 158 -26.52 8.22 18.15
CA ILE A 158 -27.66 9.09 18.42
C ILE A 158 -28.31 8.67 19.75
N GLN A 159 -28.59 7.38 19.96
CA GLN A 159 -29.18 6.85 21.21
C GLN A 159 -28.34 7.19 22.45
N ASN A 160 -27.02 7.12 22.36
CA ASN A 160 -26.13 7.46 23.47
C ASN A 160 -26.12 8.96 23.81
N THR A 161 -26.59 9.80 22.90
CA THR A 161 -26.59 11.26 23.05
C THR A 161 -27.92 11.80 23.54
N ILE A 162 -29.00 11.04 23.38
CA ILE A 162 -30.36 11.46 23.69
C ILE A 162 -30.92 10.61 24.83
N ASP A 163 -31.67 11.21 25.75
CA ASP A 163 -32.35 10.50 26.84
C ASP A 163 -33.66 9.82 26.38
N ASP A 164 -33.89 9.70 25.07
CA ASP A 164 -35.12 9.21 24.47
C ASP A 164 -34.90 7.88 23.71
N ASN A 165 -35.91 7.01 23.70
CA ASN A 165 -35.86 5.78 22.90
C ASN A 165 -36.12 6.08 21.42
N LEU A 166 -35.12 5.89 20.56
CA LEU A 166 -35.33 5.93 19.11
C LEU A 166 -36.24 4.79 18.65
N SER A 167 -37.16 5.12 17.74
CA SER A 167 -38.03 4.13 17.10
C SER A 167 -37.21 2.97 16.47
N PRO A 168 -37.60 1.71 16.70
CA PRO A 168 -36.89 0.55 16.19
C PRO A 168 -36.85 0.49 14.65
N THR A 169 -37.84 1.07 13.96
CA THR A 169 -37.97 1.07 12.50
C THR A 169 -37.19 2.19 11.80
N SER A 170 -36.62 3.13 12.55
CA SER A 170 -35.90 4.27 11.98
C SER A 170 -34.50 3.87 11.48
N HIS A 171 -34.21 4.24 10.24
CA HIS A 171 -32.93 3.98 9.57
C HIS A 171 -32.08 5.27 9.57
N TYR A 172 -31.12 5.36 10.48
CA TYR A 172 -30.21 6.50 10.55
C TYR A 172 -28.90 6.18 9.84
N SER A 173 -28.50 7.04 8.90
CA SER A 173 -27.21 6.98 8.21
C SER A 173 -26.37 8.20 8.53
N TRP A 174 -25.06 8.02 8.67
CA TRP A 174 -24.12 9.13 8.85
C TRP A 174 -23.88 9.86 7.52
N SER A 175 -24.87 10.61 7.05
CA SER A 175 -24.86 11.30 5.75
C SER A 175 -25.63 12.62 5.77
N THR A 176 -25.39 13.48 4.78
CA THR A 176 -26.10 14.76 4.63
C THR A 176 -27.57 14.61 4.24
N GLN A 177 -28.05 13.38 3.98
CA GLN A 177 -29.47 13.09 3.78
C GLN A 177 -30.23 13.09 5.12
N ILE A 178 -29.55 12.72 6.21
CA ILE A 178 -30.14 12.61 7.55
C ILE A 178 -29.79 13.84 8.39
N PHE A 179 -28.57 14.35 8.23
CA PHE A 179 -28.11 15.56 8.90
C PHE A 179 -28.36 16.77 8.02
N ASP A 180 -29.10 17.74 8.54
CA ASP A 180 -29.44 18.96 7.82
C ASP A 180 -28.23 19.89 7.61
N ARG A 181 -28.47 21.07 7.02
CA ARG A 181 -27.40 22.05 6.75
C ARG A 181 -26.73 22.60 8.02
N GLU A 182 -27.39 22.48 9.17
CA GLU A 182 -26.87 22.83 10.49
C GLU A 182 -26.16 21.65 11.17
N ASN A 183 -26.00 20.52 10.48
CA ASN A 183 -25.52 19.25 11.01
C ASN A 183 -26.37 18.72 12.17
N LYS A 184 -27.69 18.88 12.09
CA LYS A 184 -28.62 18.31 13.07
C LYS A 184 -29.39 17.15 12.46
N VAL A 185 -29.59 16.09 13.26
CA VAL A 185 -30.53 15.02 12.93
C VAL A 185 -31.81 15.25 13.70
N LYS A 186 -32.94 15.18 12.98
CA LYS A 186 -34.28 15.27 13.56
C LYS A 186 -34.79 13.87 13.88
N TYR A 187 -35.40 13.70 15.04
CA TYR A 187 -35.97 12.43 15.47
C TYR A 187 -37.31 12.65 16.18
N PRO A 188 -38.30 11.75 15.95
CA PRO A 188 -39.59 11.82 16.62
C PRO A 188 -39.47 11.35 18.07
N VAL A 189 -40.17 12.04 18.96
CA VAL A 189 -40.35 11.67 20.37
C VAL A 189 -41.83 11.83 20.72
N GLU A 190 -42.34 10.97 21.59
CA GLU A 190 -43.69 11.10 22.14
C GLU A 190 -43.62 11.95 23.41
N ASP A 191 -44.51 12.94 23.54
CA ASP A 191 -44.66 13.66 24.80
C ASP A 191 -45.42 12.83 25.84
N TYR A 192 -45.61 13.40 27.04
CA TYR A 192 -46.34 12.76 28.14
C TYR A 192 -47.84 12.53 27.85
N LYS A 193 -48.37 13.10 26.76
CA LYS A 193 -49.73 12.89 26.26
C LYS A 193 -49.78 11.91 25.08
N GLY A 194 -48.63 11.39 24.64
CA GLY A 194 -48.51 10.54 23.45
C GLY A 194 -48.58 11.31 22.13
N GLU A 195 -48.48 12.64 22.14
CA GLU A 195 -48.42 13.44 20.92
C GLU A 195 -46.99 13.43 20.34
N PRO A 196 -46.81 13.13 19.05
CA PRO A 196 -45.50 13.11 18.44
C PRO A 196 -44.99 14.54 18.23
N PHE A 197 -43.80 14.84 18.75
CA PHE A 197 -43.06 16.06 18.43
C PHE A 197 -41.62 15.75 18.01
N ILE A 198 -41.01 16.67 17.27
CA ILE A 198 -39.69 16.46 16.67
C ILE A 198 -38.64 17.15 17.55
N LYS A 199 -37.70 16.36 18.08
CA LYS A 199 -36.46 16.88 18.65
C LYS A 199 -35.34 16.83 17.62
N SER A 200 -34.25 17.55 17.90
CA SER A 200 -33.05 17.52 17.08
C SER A 200 -31.80 17.46 17.94
N VAL A 201 -30.80 16.72 17.50
CA VAL A 201 -29.48 16.67 18.12
C VAL A 201 -28.41 16.97 17.08
N SER A 202 -27.41 17.77 17.45
CA SER A 202 -26.32 18.17 16.58
C SER A 202 -25.21 17.12 16.48
N VAL A 203 -24.48 17.10 15.37
CA VAL A 203 -23.26 16.28 15.22
C VAL A 203 -22.24 16.64 16.29
N GLU A 204 -22.12 17.92 16.64
CA GLU A 204 -21.26 18.42 17.72
C GLU A 204 -21.57 17.75 19.06
N GLU A 205 -22.86 17.69 19.46
CA GLU A 205 -23.31 17.01 20.68
C GLU A 205 -23.04 15.50 20.60
N ILE A 206 -23.37 14.86 19.47
CA ILE A 206 -23.11 13.42 19.29
C ILE A 206 -21.63 13.10 19.43
N ILE A 207 -20.75 13.92 18.87
CA ILE A 207 -19.30 13.74 18.99
C ILE A 207 -18.83 13.94 20.43
N LYS A 208 -19.38 14.94 21.12
CA LYS A 208 -19.04 15.26 22.50
C LYS A 208 -19.39 14.11 23.46
N GLU A 209 -20.54 13.48 23.27
CA GLU A 209 -21.01 12.37 24.12
C GLU A 209 -20.38 11.01 23.74
N ASN A 210 -19.81 10.89 22.53
CA ASN A 210 -19.19 9.64 22.06
C ASN A 210 -17.69 9.79 21.69
N PRO A 211 -16.85 10.45 22.51
CA PRO A 211 -15.53 10.91 22.09
C PRO A 211 -14.59 9.76 21.72
N GLN A 212 -14.67 8.63 22.44
CA GLN A 212 -13.83 7.47 22.21
C GLN A 212 -14.12 6.82 20.86
N PHE A 213 -15.40 6.67 20.48
CA PHE A 213 -15.78 6.13 19.17
C PHE A 213 -15.19 6.95 18.04
N PHE A 214 -15.35 8.28 18.07
CA PHE A 214 -14.85 9.14 17.00
C PHE A 214 -13.33 9.18 16.95
N LYS A 215 -12.65 9.14 18.11
CA LYS A 215 -11.19 9.05 18.19
C LYS A 215 -10.68 7.75 17.55
N ASP A 216 -11.28 6.61 17.88
CA ASP A 216 -10.88 5.31 17.36
C ASP A 216 -11.16 5.21 15.86
N LYS A 217 -12.37 5.61 15.43
CA LYS A 217 -12.76 5.61 14.02
C LYS A 217 -11.82 6.46 13.17
N LEU A 218 -11.46 7.65 13.67
CA LEU A 218 -10.50 8.53 12.99
C LEU A 218 -9.11 7.90 12.91
N GLY A 219 -8.65 7.28 13.99
CA GLY A 219 -7.38 6.56 14.05
C GLY A 219 -7.31 5.42 13.03
N GLU A 220 -8.37 4.63 12.90
CA GLU A 220 -8.46 3.55 11.93
C GLU A 220 -8.43 4.05 10.48
N LEU A 221 -9.19 5.09 10.15
CA LEU A 221 -9.20 5.71 8.81
C LEU A 221 -7.81 6.22 8.43
N LYS A 222 -7.14 6.94 9.35
CA LYS A 222 -5.76 7.42 9.16
C LYS A 222 -4.77 6.29 8.97
N LYS A 223 -4.89 5.20 9.75
CA LYS A 223 -4.02 4.03 9.61
C LYS A 223 -4.20 3.37 8.23
N ARG A 224 -5.44 3.23 7.76
CA ARG A 224 -5.75 2.56 6.49
C ARG A 224 -5.34 3.40 5.28
N ILE A 225 -5.56 4.71 5.30
CA ILE A 225 -5.11 5.57 4.18
C ILE A 225 -3.58 5.62 4.09
N LYS A 226 -2.89 5.69 5.24
CA LYS A 226 -1.41 5.61 5.31
C LYS A 226 -0.90 4.24 4.86
N PHE A 227 -1.62 3.17 5.17
CA PHE A 227 -1.29 1.84 4.66
C PHE A 227 -1.38 1.83 3.13
N LEU A 228 -2.44 2.37 2.54
CA LEU A 228 -2.61 2.42 1.10
C LEU A 228 -1.50 3.24 0.42
N ASP A 229 -1.17 4.41 0.96
CA ASP A 229 -0.04 5.23 0.52
C ASP A 229 1.29 4.45 0.56
N LYS A 230 1.54 3.72 1.66
CA LYS A 230 2.71 2.85 1.77
C LYS A 230 2.73 1.74 0.73
N GLN A 231 1.59 1.15 0.37
CA GLN A 231 1.54 0.11 -0.67
C GLN A 231 1.83 0.70 -2.05
N PHE A 232 1.27 1.87 -2.36
CA PHE A 232 1.61 2.59 -3.59
C PHE A 232 3.12 2.89 -3.67
N ASN A 233 3.70 3.41 -2.60
CA ASN A 233 5.11 3.77 -2.55
C ASN A 233 6.09 2.58 -2.57
N LYS A 234 5.62 1.35 -2.40
CA LYS A 234 6.42 0.13 -2.56
C LYS A 234 6.52 -0.36 -4.00
N MET A 235 5.70 0.17 -4.91
CA MET A 235 5.73 -0.22 -6.31
C MET A 235 7.06 0.16 -6.95
N THR A 236 7.52 -0.69 -7.88
CA THR A 236 8.77 -0.48 -8.63
C THR A 236 8.66 0.75 -9.52
N TYR A 237 7.51 0.90 -10.20
CA TYR A 237 7.18 2.03 -11.05
C TYR A 237 5.86 2.63 -10.56
N LYS A 238 5.91 3.86 -10.06
CA LYS A 238 4.73 4.58 -9.55
C LYS A 238 4.15 5.52 -10.59
N ASN A 239 4.97 5.94 -11.54
CA ASN A 239 4.64 6.85 -12.62
C ASN A 239 5.55 6.59 -13.83
N LEU A 240 5.31 7.33 -14.91
CA LEU A 240 6.09 7.26 -16.13
C LEU A 240 7.56 7.66 -15.93
N ASP A 241 7.84 8.64 -15.06
CA ASP A 241 9.20 9.11 -14.80
C ASP A 241 10.08 8.01 -14.20
N ASP A 242 9.54 7.17 -13.31
CA ASP A 242 10.25 6.01 -12.77
C ASP A 242 10.68 5.05 -13.90
N LEU A 243 9.80 4.82 -14.88
CA LEU A 243 10.09 3.98 -16.04
C LEU A 243 11.16 4.62 -16.92
N ILE A 244 11.00 5.89 -17.29
CA ILE A 244 11.96 6.65 -18.11
C ILE A 244 13.34 6.67 -17.45
N ASN A 245 13.40 6.87 -16.12
CA ASN A 245 14.65 6.90 -15.38
C ASN A 245 15.37 5.55 -15.40
N ASP A 246 14.65 4.43 -15.33
CA ASP A 246 15.23 3.09 -15.40
C ASP A 246 15.76 2.80 -16.82
N TYR A 247 15.05 3.25 -17.86
CA TYR A 247 15.53 3.19 -19.25
C TYR A 247 16.75 4.07 -19.47
N SER A 248 16.74 5.32 -19.01
CA SER A 248 17.81 6.29 -19.24
C SER A 248 19.14 5.87 -18.61
N LYS A 249 19.09 5.12 -17.50
CA LYS A 249 20.29 4.55 -16.86
C LYS A 249 20.98 3.48 -17.71
N LEU A 250 20.29 2.87 -18.67
CA LEU A 250 20.89 1.89 -19.58
C LEU A 250 21.61 2.54 -20.77
N TYR A 251 21.30 3.79 -21.09
CA TYR A 251 21.88 4.52 -22.23
C TYR A 251 22.86 5.61 -21.81
N LYS A 252 23.05 5.83 -20.50
CA LYS A 252 24.14 6.63 -19.95
C LYS A 252 25.34 5.72 -19.70
N ASP A 253 26.02 5.37 -20.79
CA ASP A 253 27.44 5.05 -20.77
C ASP A 253 28.25 6.37 -20.80
#